data_AF-A0A2D7XXV3-F1
#
_entry.id   AF-A0A2D7XXV3-F1
#
_cell.length_a   1.000
_cell.length_b   1.000
_cell.length_c   1.000
_cell.angle_alpha   90.00
_cell.angle_beta   90.00
_cell.angle_gamma   90.00
#
_symmetry.space_group_name_H-M   'P 1'
#
loop_
_entity.id
_entity.type
_entity.pdbx_description
1 polymer ?
#
loop_
_entity_poly.entity_id
_entity_poly.type
_entity_poly.pdbx_seq_one_letter_code
_entity_poly.pdbx_strand_id
1 'polypeptide(L)' 'MPDLRWSAIGGDAEAWRSVVIDGSLNDVGMVSFSSQLTAEDAEAIRAYVVTQAHLAQERKAPD' A
#
# COMPACT_ATOMS: atom_id res chain seq x y z
N MET A 1 10.15 2.76 -10.00
CA MET A 1 9.22 2.74 -8.84
C MET A 1 8.58 1.36 -8.75
N PRO A 2 8.43 0.77 -7.55
CA PRO A 2 7.82 -0.55 -7.37
C PRO A 2 6.30 -0.52 -7.61
N ASP A 3 5.73 -1.64 -8.07
CA ASP A 3 4.27 -1.83 -8.18
C ASP A 3 3.68 -2.24 -6.83
N LEU A 4 2.86 -1.37 -6.25
CA LEU A 4 2.32 -1.57 -4.90
C LEU A 4 1.39 -2.79 -4.79
N ARG A 5 0.76 -3.21 -5.89
CA ARG A 5 -0.14 -4.39 -5.91
C ARG A 5 0.57 -5.69 -5.55
N TRP A 6 1.88 -5.74 -5.77
CA TRP A 6 2.72 -6.91 -5.51
C TRP A 6 3.76 -6.66 -4.42
N SER A 7 3.63 -5.55 -3.69
CA SER A 7 4.50 -5.22 -2.57
C SER A 7 4.17 -6.10 -1.36
N ALA A 8 5.19 -6.68 -0.73
CA ALA A 8 5.03 -7.39 0.54
C ALA A 8 4.46 -6.49 1.66
N ILE A 9 4.73 -5.18 1.60
CA ILE A 9 4.21 -4.19 2.56
C ILE A 9 2.68 -4.11 2.51
N GLY A 10 2.07 -4.25 1.32
CA GLY A 10 0.61 -4.18 1.17
C GLY A 10 -0.15 -5.34 1.83
N GLY A 11 0.53 -6.47 2.06
CA GLY A 11 -0.03 -7.66 2.68
C GLY A 11 -0.25 -7.54 4.19
N ASP A 12 0.38 -6.57 4.85
CA ASP A 12 0.30 -6.37 6.30
C ASP A 12 -0.08 -4.92 6.63
N ALA A 13 -1.13 -4.74 7.44
CA ALA A 13 -1.67 -3.43 7.76
C ALA A 13 -0.73 -2.58 8.62
N GLU A 14 0.03 -3.21 9.52
CA GLU A 14 0.98 -2.51 10.38
C GLU A 14 2.23 -2.09 9.59
N ALA A 15 2.76 -2.96 8.75
CA ALA A 15 3.86 -2.64 7.85
C ALA A 15 3.48 -1.47 6.91
N TRP A 16 2.25 -1.49 6.37
CA TRP A 16 1.74 -0.41 5.56
C TRP A 16 1.67 0.92 6.31
N ARG A 17 1.06 0.92 7.51
CA ARG A 17 1.01 2.11 8.38
C ARG A 17 2.41 2.63 8.69
N SER A 18 3.33 1.73 9.03
CA SER A 18 4.71 2.07 9.39
C SER A 18 5.41 2.86 8.28
N VAL A 19 5.17 2.49 7.01
CA VAL A 19 5.77 3.19 5.87
C VAL A 19 5.03 4.49 5.56
N VAL A 20 3.70 4.43 5.40
CA VAL A 20 2.91 5.55 4.86
C VAL A 20 2.68 6.65 5.89
N ILE A 21 2.51 6.29 7.16
CA ILE A 21 2.26 7.21 8.26
C ILE A 21 3.52 7.41 9.09
N ASP A 22 4.11 6.34 9.61
CA ASP A 22 5.24 6.46 10.55
C ASP A 22 6.57 6.79 9.84
N GLY A 23 6.62 6.70 8.51
CA GLY A 23 7.76 7.13 7.70
C GLY A 23 9.00 6.23 7.81
N SER A 24 8.84 4.93 8.07
CA SER A 24 9.95 3.99 8.26
C SER A 24 10.90 3.86 7.06
N LEU A 25 10.51 4.34 5.88
CA LEU A 25 11.32 4.38 4.66
C LEU A 25 11.71 5.81 4.21
N ASN A 26 11.56 6.81 5.09
CA ASN A 26 11.95 8.20 4.79
C ASN A 26 13.42 8.31 4.35
N ASP A 27 14.31 7.58 5.01
CA ASP A 27 15.76 7.62 4.75
C ASP A 27 16.14 7.11 3.35
N VAL A 28 15.26 6.34 2.70
CA VAL A 28 15.43 5.83 1.34
C VAL A 28 14.51 6.53 0.33
N GLY A 29 13.96 7.68 0.70
CA GLY A 29 13.22 8.57 -0.20
C GLY A 29 11.71 8.34 -0.25
N MET A 30 11.15 7.48 0.61
CA MET A 30 9.70 7.30 0.71
C MET A 30 9.14 8.16 1.85
N VAL A 31 8.63 9.35 1.50
CA VAL A 31 8.08 10.31 2.47
C VAL A 31 6.87 9.78 3.23
N SER A 32 6.77 10.17 4.50
CA SER A 32 5.53 10.05 5.29
C SER A 32 4.45 11.00 4.76
N PHE A 33 3.21 10.53 4.78
CA PHE A 33 2.00 11.30 4.46
C PHE A 33 1.17 11.67 5.68
N SER A 34 1.73 11.53 6.89
CA SER A 34 1.02 11.84 8.15
C SER A 34 0.49 13.28 8.24
N SER A 35 1.03 14.21 7.44
CA SER A 35 0.51 15.57 7.34
C SER A 35 -0.75 15.72 6.48
N GLN A 36 -1.10 14.71 5.68
CA GLN A 36 -2.26 14.74 4.77
C GLN A 36 -3.25 13.59 5.02
N LEU A 37 -2.77 12.47 5.56
CA LEU A 37 -3.54 11.24 5.73
C LEU A 37 -3.56 10.82 7.18
N THR A 38 -4.72 10.34 7.63
CA THR A 38 -4.85 9.61 8.89
C THR A 38 -4.44 8.14 8.71
N ALA A 39 -4.29 7.42 9.83
CA ALA A 39 -4.05 5.97 9.78
C ALA A 39 -5.21 5.20 9.12
N GLU A 40 -6.44 5.69 9.27
CA GLU A 40 -7.62 5.12 8.62
C GLU A 40 -7.60 5.36 7.11
N ASP A 41 -7.21 6.55 6.65
CA ASP A 41 -7.04 6.83 5.22
C ASP A 41 -5.95 5.94 4.60
N ALA A 42 -4.83 5.75 5.31
CA ALA A 42 -3.77 4.85 4.84
C ALA A 42 -4.28 3.41 4.70
N GLU A 43 -5.09 2.93 5.64
CA GLU A 43 -5.71 1.60 5.56
C GLU A 43 -6.72 1.50 4.40
N ALA A 44 -7.52 2.53 4.17
CA ALA A 44 -8.44 2.57 3.03
C ALA A 44 -7.69 2.49 1.68
N ILE A 45 -6.55 3.19 1.56
CA ILE A 45 -5.68 3.09 0.37
C ILE A 45 -5.09 1.68 0.26
N ARG A 46 -4.65 1.06 1.36
CA ARG A 46 -4.13 -0.31 1.35
C ARG A 46 -5.19 -1.29 0.84
N ALA A 47 -6.40 -1.20 1.36
CA ALA A 47 -7.53 -2.01 0.94
C ALA A 47 -7.80 -1.84 -0.57
N TYR A 48 -7.80 -0.60 -1.06
CA TYR A 48 -7.92 -0.31 -2.49
C TYR A 48 -6.82 -0.99 -3.32
N VAL A 49 -5.54 -0.90 -2.91
CA VAL A 49 -4.42 -1.53 -3.61
C VAL A 49 -4.55 -3.06 -3.65
N VAL A 50 -4.96 -3.69 -2.55
CA VAL A 50 -5.24 -5.14 -2.49
C VAL A 50 -6.38 -5.52 -3.44
N THR A 51 -7.46 -4.75 -3.47
CA THR A 51 -8.54 -4.95 -4.46
C THR A 51 -8.02 -4.86 -5.89
N GLN A 52 -7.16 -3.89 -6.20
CA GLN A 52 -6.56 -3.78 -7.54
C GLN A 52 -5.67 -4.99 -7.88
N ALA A 53 -5.01 -5.61 -6.90
CA ALA A 53 -4.25 -6.84 -7.09
C ALA A 53 -5.17 -8.02 -7.44
N HIS A 54 -6.28 -8.20 -6.71
CA HIS A 54 -7.28 -9.24 -7.01
C HIS A 54 -7.91 -9.06 -8.40
N LEU A 55 -8.37 -7.85 -8.72
CA LEU A 55 -8.92 -7.55 -10.05
C LEU A 55 -7.89 -7.82 -11.16
N ALA A 56 -6.59 -7.61 -10.89
CA ALA A 56 -5.53 -7.91 -11.85
C ALA A 56 -5.29 -9.41 -12.04
N GLN A 57 -5.52 -10.23 -11.01
CA GLN A 57 -5.50 -11.69 -11.13
C GLN A 57 -6.69 -12.18 -11.96
N GLU A 58 -7.89 -11.69 -11.67
CA GLU A 58 -9.12 -12.07 -12.38
C GLU A 58 -9.02 -11.78 -13.88
N ARG A 59 -8.50 -10.61 -14.26
CA ARG A 59 -8.27 -10.25 -15.68
C ARG A 59 -7.26 -11.14 -16.41
N LYS A 60 -6.40 -11.86 -15.68
CA LYS A 60 -5.37 -12.74 -16.28
C LYS A 60 -5.86 -14.17 -16.48
N ALA A 61 -6.95 -14.58 -15.84
CA ALA A 61 -7.53 -15.90 -16.06
C ALA A 61 -8.27 -15.90 -17.42
N PRO A 62 -7.86 -16.71 -18.40
CA PRO A 62 -8.68 -16.94 -19.59
C PRO A 62 -9.88 -17.83 -19.22
N ASP A 63 -10.99 -17.68 -19.95
CA ASP A 63 -12.12 -18.62 -19.96
C ASP A 63 -11.67 -20.05 -20.29
#